data_AF-G9KDU7-F1
#
_entry.id   AF-G9KDU7-F1
#
_cell.length_a   1.000
_cell.length_b   1.000
_cell.length_c   1.000
_cell.angle_alpha   90.00
_cell.angle_beta   90.00
_cell.angle_gamma   90.00
#
_symmetry.space_group_name_H-M   'P 1'
#
loop_
_entity.id
_entity.type
_entity.pdbx_description
1 polymer ?
#
loop_
_entity_poly.entity_id
_entity_poly.type
_entity_poly.pdbx_seq_one_letter_code
_entity_poly.pdbx_strand_id
1 'polypeptide(L)'
;AALHRRLGWERRALVLYAYRPGDDQPCFFVVEGLYMRVRDRLNITVDHLEFAEGDLDHYALLLRTVRRKGRVIYICSSPDAFRTLMLLAMEAGLSGEDYVFFHLDLFGQSLQGAHGLAPYRPWERGDGQDIRAHRAFQAAKIITYKEPGNPEYLEFLQQLKHLAREQFNFTVEDGLVNTIAAAFHDGLLLYVQAVTETLAHGGTVMDGEAVTQRMWNRSFRGVAGYLHMDSNGDRETDFSLWDMHPETGTFRVVLNYNGTSQELVAVPGRKLNWALGHPPPDTPECGFDNEDPACNQDHFSTLEVLALVGSLSLLSILTVSFFIYRKMQLEKELASELWRVRWEDVQPGGLDRNLRSAGSRLTLSGRGSNYGSLL
;
A
#
# COMPACT_ATOMS: atom_id res chain seq x y z
N ALA A 1 3.45 14.36 -11.33
CA ALA A 1 4.06 15.59 -10.78
C ALA A 1 3.04 16.68 -10.45
N ALA A 2 2.27 17.20 -11.42
CA ALA A 2 1.32 18.29 -11.17
C ALA A 2 0.30 17.96 -10.06
N LEU A 3 -0.23 16.73 -10.04
CA LEU A 3 -1.20 16.29 -9.03
C LEU A 3 -0.61 16.28 -7.61
N HIS A 4 0.59 15.75 -7.46
CA HIS A 4 1.33 15.76 -6.19
C HIS A 4 1.56 17.18 -5.67
N ARG A 5 2.03 18.11 -6.53
CA ARG A 5 2.25 19.51 -6.15
C ARG A 5 0.95 20.19 -5.72
N ARG A 6 -0.16 19.92 -6.41
CA ARG A 6 -1.48 20.46 -6.06
C ARG A 6 -1.97 19.97 -4.70
N LEU A 7 -1.64 18.74 -4.32
CA LEU A 7 -2.14 18.08 -3.12
C LEU A 7 -1.12 18.06 -1.96
N GLY A 8 0.08 18.61 -2.15
CA GLY A 8 1.12 18.69 -1.12
C GLY A 8 1.80 17.35 -0.83
N TRP A 9 1.87 16.43 -1.80
CA TRP A 9 2.54 15.13 -1.65
C TRP A 9 3.98 15.18 -2.15
N GLU A 10 4.93 15.28 -1.22
CA GLU A 10 6.32 15.65 -1.48
C GLU A 10 7.36 14.63 -0.98
N ARG A 11 6.94 13.47 -0.47
CA ARG A 11 7.83 12.50 0.18
C ARG A 11 7.79 11.12 -0.44
N ARG A 12 6.61 10.53 -0.62
CA ARG A 12 6.52 9.11 -1.02
C ARG A 12 5.29 8.76 -1.87
N ALA A 13 5.46 7.82 -2.79
CA ALA A 13 4.38 7.12 -3.49
C ALA A 13 4.71 5.63 -3.64
N LEU A 14 3.67 4.80 -3.74
CA LEU A 14 3.80 3.38 -4.05
C LEU A 14 3.10 3.07 -5.37
N VAL A 15 3.75 2.30 -6.24
CA VAL A 15 3.18 1.88 -7.52
C VAL A 15 3.07 0.37 -7.57
N LEU A 16 1.86 -0.13 -7.84
CA LEU A 16 1.59 -1.55 -8.01
C LEU A 16 1.26 -1.79 -9.48
N TYR A 17 1.82 -2.83 -10.08
CA TYR A 17 1.44 -3.20 -11.44
C TYR A 17 1.26 -4.69 -11.61
N ALA A 18 0.20 -5.03 -12.35
CA ALA A 18 -0.08 -6.38 -12.77
C ALA A 18 0.88 -6.81 -13.87
N TYR A 19 1.32 -8.06 -13.80
CA TYR A 19 2.02 -8.74 -14.87
C TYR A 19 1.19 -9.91 -15.39
N ARG A 20 1.16 -10.06 -16.72
CA ARG A 20 0.60 -11.22 -17.40
C ARG A 20 1.65 -11.78 -18.37
N PRO A 21 1.99 -13.08 -18.28
CA PRO A 21 2.93 -13.68 -19.21
C PRO A 21 2.41 -13.63 -20.65
N GLY A 22 3.25 -13.17 -21.57
CA GLY A 22 3.00 -13.26 -23.02
C GLY A 22 2.14 -12.13 -23.61
N ASP A 23 1.88 -11.04 -22.88
CA ASP A 23 1.34 -9.80 -23.43
C ASP A 23 2.44 -8.76 -23.70
N ASP A 24 2.05 -7.60 -24.26
CA ASP A 24 2.95 -6.47 -24.52
C ASP A 24 3.39 -5.73 -23.23
N GLN A 25 3.08 -6.28 -22.05
CA GLN A 25 3.41 -5.75 -20.74
C GLN A 25 3.01 -4.26 -20.56
N PRO A 26 1.76 -3.86 -20.90
CA PRO A 26 1.38 -2.46 -20.92
C PRO A 26 1.54 -1.78 -19.56
N CYS A 27 1.21 -2.48 -18.47
CA CYS A 27 1.34 -1.92 -17.13
C CYS A 27 2.80 -1.73 -16.69
N PHE A 28 3.72 -2.58 -17.13
CA PHE A 28 5.15 -2.39 -16.86
C PHE A 28 5.63 -1.08 -17.46
N PHE A 29 5.38 -0.83 -18.75
CA PHE A 29 5.83 0.39 -19.43
C PHE A 29 5.16 1.66 -18.89
N VAL A 30 3.88 1.58 -18.52
CA VAL A 30 3.18 2.72 -17.87
C VAL A 30 3.84 3.07 -16.54
N VAL A 31 4.16 2.07 -15.73
CA VAL A 31 4.81 2.29 -14.42
C VAL A 31 6.26 2.73 -14.56
N GLU A 32 7.01 2.17 -15.51
CA GLU A 32 8.38 2.59 -15.81
C GLU A 32 8.43 4.08 -16.17
N GLY A 33 7.58 4.52 -17.11
CA GLY A 33 7.48 5.92 -17.51
C GLY A 33 7.10 6.83 -16.34
N LEU A 34 6.11 6.42 -15.54
CA LEU A 34 5.70 7.15 -14.34
C LEU A 34 6.83 7.25 -13.33
N TYR A 35 7.48 6.14 -13.01
CA TYR A 35 8.58 6.04 -12.04
C TYR A 35 9.72 6.98 -12.41
N MET A 36 10.21 6.89 -13.64
CA MET A 36 11.33 7.70 -14.12
C MET A 36 10.99 9.19 -14.06
N ARG A 37 9.80 9.58 -14.55
CA ARG A 37 9.44 11.00 -14.68
C ARG A 37 9.02 11.66 -13.36
N VAL A 38 8.40 10.90 -12.44
CA VAL A 38 8.03 11.38 -11.11
C VAL A 38 9.27 11.60 -10.25
N ARG A 39 10.23 10.66 -10.27
CA ARG A 39 11.50 10.81 -9.54
C ARG A 39 12.29 12.00 -10.05
N ASP A 40 12.43 12.15 -11.36
CA ASP A 40 13.11 13.28 -12.00
C ASP A 40 12.49 14.64 -11.61
N ARG A 41 11.15 14.76 -11.63
CA ARG A 41 10.47 16.07 -11.43
C ARG A 41 10.15 16.44 -9.99
N LEU A 42 10.11 15.49 -9.07
CA LEU A 42 9.70 15.72 -7.67
C LEU A 42 10.73 15.26 -6.63
N ASN A 43 11.71 14.45 -7.02
CA ASN A 43 12.71 13.88 -6.10
C ASN A 43 12.10 13.17 -4.86
N ILE A 44 10.97 12.47 -5.05
CA ILE A 44 10.30 11.68 -4.01
C ILE A 44 10.73 10.22 -4.06
N THR A 45 10.53 9.50 -2.95
CA THR A 45 10.66 8.04 -2.94
C THR A 45 9.48 7.42 -3.69
N VAL A 46 9.77 6.64 -4.73
CA VAL A 46 8.76 5.86 -5.45
C VAL A 46 9.12 4.40 -5.32
N ASP A 47 8.41 3.69 -4.45
CA ASP A 47 8.48 2.23 -4.38
C ASP A 47 7.60 1.63 -5.47
N HIS A 48 7.99 0.47 -6.00
CA HIS A 48 7.16 -0.28 -6.94
C HIS A 48 7.11 -1.76 -6.57
N LEU A 49 6.00 -2.41 -6.91
CA LEU A 49 5.81 -3.84 -6.70
C LEU A 49 4.96 -4.44 -7.82
N GLU A 50 5.47 -5.51 -8.39
CA GLU A 50 4.78 -6.33 -9.37
C GLU A 50 3.88 -7.37 -8.69
N PHE A 51 2.76 -7.72 -9.32
CA PHE A 51 1.94 -8.84 -8.89
C PHE A 51 1.29 -9.59 -10.05
N ALA A 52 1.00 -10.87 -9.84
CA ALA A 52 0.20 -11.66 -10.76
C ALA A 52 -1.29 -11.50 -10.45
N GLU A 53 -2.10 -11.22 -11.46
CA GLU A 53 -3.55 -11.17 -11.29
C GLU A 53 -4.14 -12.56 -11.03
N GLY A 54 -5.17 -12.63 -10.19
CA GLY A 54 -5.87 -13.88 -9.87
C GLY A 54 -5.21 -14.71 -8.76
N ASP A 55 -4.07 -14.28 -8.23
CA ASP A 55 -3.38 -14.93 -7.11
C ASP A 55 -3.69 -14.24 -5.78
N LEU A 56 -4.51 -14.87 -4.94
CA LEU A 56 -4.93 -14.36 -3.63
C LEU A 56 -3.77 -14.22 -2.64
N ASP A 57 -2.75 -15.07 -2.72
CA ASP A 57 -1.61 -15.01 -1.81
C ASP A 57 -0.75 -13.78 -2.12
N HIS A 58 -0.61 -13.44 -3.39
CA HIS A 58 0.03 -12.19 -3.81
C HIS A 58 -0.75 -10.95 -3.35
N TYR A 59 -2.08 -10.96 -3.41
CA TYR A 59 -2.88 -9.83 -2.91
C TYR A 59 -2.70 -9.59 -1.41
N ALA A 60 -2.62 -10.65 -0.60
CA ALA A 60 -2.36 -10.52 0.84
C ALA A 60 -0.97 -9.91 1.12
N LEU A 61 0.06 -10.32 0.36
CA LEU A 61 1.41 -9.76 0.47
C LEU A 61 1.46 -8.30 0.01
N LEU A 62 0.76 -7.96 -1.07
CA LEU A 62 0.64 -6.59 -1.58
C LEU A 62 0.08 -5.66 -0.51
N LEU A 63 -1.03 -6.03 0.14
CA LEU A 63 -1.66 -5.18 1.15
C LEU A 63 -0.79 -4.99 2.40
N ARG A 64 -0.04 -6.01 2.82
CA ARG A 64 0.98 -5.87 3.89
C ARG A 64 2.06 -4.86 3.50
N THR A 65 2.46 -4.87 2.23
CA THR A 65 3.45 -3.93 1.69
C THR A 65 2.88 -2.52 1.59
N VAL A 66 1.64 -2.35 1.11
CA VAL A 66 0.94 -1.06 1.06
C VAL A 66 0.96 -0.37 2.42
N ARG A 67 0.61 -1.09 3.49
CA ARG A 67 0.62 -0.55 4.87
C ARG A 67 1.97 0.04 5.28
N ARG A 68 3.07 -0.59 4.86
CA ARG A 68 4.45 -0.20 5.22
C ARG A 68 5.09 0.80 4.25
N LYS A 69 4.62 0.88 3.01
CA LYS A 69 5.34 1.59 1.94
C LYS A 69 4.60 2.78 1.35
N GLY A 70 3.28 2.90 1.48
CA GLY A 70 2.57 4.01 0.85
C GLY A 70 1.26 4.41 1.50
N ARG A 71 0.88 5.67 1.29
CA ARG A 71 -0.47 6.22 1.52
C ARG A 71 -1.09 6.74 0.22
N VAL A 72 -0.25 7.21 -0.70
CA VAL A 72 -0.60 7.50 -2.10
C VAL A 72 -0.18 6.32 -2.96
N ILE A 73 -1.16 5.55 -3.46
CA ILE A 73 -0.92 4.32 -4.21
C ILE A 73 -1.44 4.45 -5.64
N TYR A 74 -0.59 4.14 -6.62
CA TYR A 74 -0.97 4.00 -8.02
C TYR A 74 -1.02 2.52 -8.38
N ILE A 75 -2.05 2.07 -9.08
CA ILE A 75 -2.25 0.67 -9.43
C ILE A 75 -2.55 0.58 -10.92
N CYS A 76 -1.69 -0.10 -11.68
CA CYS A 76 -2.00 -0.49 -13.06
C CYS A 76 -2.38 -1.96 -13.09
N SER A 77 -3.63 -2.25 -13.44
CA SER A 77 -4.16 -3.61 -13.54
C SER A 77 -5.46 -3.61 -14.34
N SER A 78 -6.00 -4.80 -14.59
CA SER A 78 -7.37 -4.94 -15.07
C SER A 78 -8.40 -4.35 -14.09
N PRO A 79 -9.59 -3.96 -14.58
CA PRO A 79 -10.68 -3.44 -13.73
C PRO A 79 -11.07 -4.39 -12.60
N ASP A 80 -11.07 -5.71 -12.84
CA ASP A 80 -11.46 -6.70 -11.84
C ASP A 80 -10.39 -6.95 -10.78
N ALA A 81 -9.11 -6.92 -11.17
CA ALA A 81 -8.00 -6.95 -10.22
C ALA A 81 -8.01 -5.71 -9.31
N PHE A 82 -8.25 -4.52 -9.89
CA PHE A 82 -8.37 -3.29 -9.11
C PHE A 82 -9.56 -3.35 -8.14
N ARG A 83 -10.74 -3.81 -8.60
CA ARG A 83 -11.92 -3.99 -7.74
C ARG A 83 -11.64 -4.95 -6.58
N THR A 84 -11.01 -6.09 -6.87
CA THR A 84 -10.62 -7.08 -5.86
C THR A 84 -9.66 -6.47 -4.82
N LEU A 85 -8.66 -5.72 -5.28
CA LEU A 85 -7.71 -5.00 -4.40
C LEU A 85 -8.42 -4.00 -3.50
N MET A 86 -9.39 -3.23 -4.02
CA MET A 86 -10.15 -2.28 -3.21
C MET A 86 -10.98 -2.98 -2.12
N LEU A 87 -11.64 -4.09 -2.45
CA LEU A 87 -12.40 -4.89 -1.48
C LEU A 87 -11.48 -5.40 -0.35
N LEU A 88 -10.34 -6.00 -0.70
CA LEU A 88 -9.38 -6.53 0.26
C LEU A 88 -8.71 -5.41 1.09
N ALA A 89 -8.42 -4.26 0.47
CA ALA A 89 -7.89 -3.09 1.17
C ALA A 89 -8.87 -2.58 2.23
N MET A 90 -10.16 -2.52 1.90
CA MET A 90 -11.21 -2.15 2.85
C MET A 90 -11.32 -3.16 4.00
N GLU A 91 -11.26 -4.47 3.72
CA GLU A 91 -11.25 -5.52 4.76
C GLU A 91 -10.02 -5.45 5.67
N ALA A 92 -8.88 -5.00 5.12
CA ALA A 92 -7.65 -4.75 5.87
C ALA A 92 -7.62 -3.39 6.59
N GLY A 93 -8.71 -2.62 6.56
CA GLY A 93 -8.84 -1.31 7.20
C GLY A 93 -8.04 -0.19 6.52
N LEU A 94 -7.71 -0.32 5.24
CA LEU A 94 -7.02 0.71 4.44
C LEU A 94 -8.06 1.61 3.78
N SER A 95 -8.64 2.50 4.57
CA SER A 95 -9.75 3.37 4.16
C SER A 95 -9.26 4.68 3.53
N GLY A 96 -10.22 5.45 2.98
CA GLY A 96 -9.97 6.78 2.38
C GLY A 96 -9.58 7.88 3.37
N GLU A 97 -9.49 7.56 4.66
CA GLU A 97 -9.03 8.48 5.71
C GLU A 97 -7.52 8.64 5.66
N ASP A 98 -6.80 7.53 5.51
CA ASP A 98 -5.33 7.49 5.47
C ASP A 98 -4.78 7.22 4.06
N TYR A 99 -5.57 6.59 3.17
CA TYR A 99 -5.09 6.09 1.89
C TYR A 99 -5.85 6.71 0.71
N VAL A 100 -5.16 6.80 -0.43
CA VAL A 100 -5.79 7.06 -1.73
C VAL A 100 -5.23 6.11 -2.76
N PHE A 101 -6.13 5.49 -3.53
CA PHE A 101 -5.80 4.52 -4.56
C PHE A 101 -6.14 5.07 -5.94
N PHE A 102 -5.15 5.25 -6.79
CA PHE A 102 -5.31 5.68 -8.18
C PHE A 102 -5.24 4.48 -9.11
N HIS A 103 -6.33 4.16 -9.79
CA HIS A 103 -6.31 3.20 -10.90
C HIS A 103 -5.74 3.89 -12.15
N LEU A 104 -4.62 3.37 -12.66
CA LEU A 104 -4.02 3.78 -13.93
C LEU A 104 -4.71 3.06 -15.09
N ASP A 105 -5.93 3.48 -15.41
CA ASP A 105 -6.77 2.91 -16.45
C ASP A 105 -6.76 3.81 -17.70
N LEU A 106 -5.63 3.85 -18.40
CA LEU A 106 -5.39 4.85 -19.45
C LEU A 106 -6.47 4.88 -20.54
N PHE A 107 -7.01 3.72 -20.90
CA PHE A 107 -8.07 3.59 -21.91
C PHE A 107 -9.49 3.47 -21.31
N GLY A 108 -9.64 3.65 -20.00
CA GLY A 108 -10.93 3.67 -19.32
C GLY A 108 -11.71 2.36 -19.43
N GLN A 109 -11.03 1.20 -19.41
CA GLN A 109 -11.67 -0.12 -19.48
C GLN A 109 -12.69 -0.33 -18.36
N SER A 110 -12.41 0.18 -17.16
CA SER A 110 -13.33 0.12 -16.00
C SER A 110 -14.57 1.01 -16.16
N LEU A 111 -14.53 1.93 -17.12
CA LEU A 111 -15.61 2.89 -17.43
C LEU A 111 -16.40 2.46 -18.66
N GLN A 112 -16.05 1.34 -19.30
CA GLN A 112 -16.79 0.77 -20.43
C GLN A 112 -18.11 0.15 -19.95
N GLY A 113 -19.13 0.13 -20.84
CA GLY A 113 -20.46 -0.40 -20.54
C GLY A 113 -21.49 0.63 -20.08
N ALA A 114 -21.07 1.87 -19.80
CA ALA A 114 -21.99 3.01 -19.68
C ALA A 114 -22.47 3.42 -21.09
N HIS A 115 -23.38 2.64 -21.66
CA HIS A 115 -24.01 2.99 -22.94
C HIS A 115 -24.95 4.19 -22.74
N GLY A 116 -24.59 5.34 -23.31
CA GLY A 116 -25.43 6.55 -23.31
C GLY A 116 -25.50 7.27 -21.97
N LEU A 117 -26.69 7.33 -21.37
CA LEU A 117 -27.00 8.06 -20.12
C LEU A 117 -26.69 7.27 -18.84
N ALA A 118 -26.18 6.04 -18.97
CA ALA A 118 -25.92 5.18 -17.83
C ALA A 118 -24.77 5.77 -16.98
N PRO A 119 -24.93 5.83 -15.65
CA PRO A 119 -23.88 6.36 -14.78
C PRO A 119 -22.66 5.43 -14.75
N TYR A 120 -21.45 6.00 -14.78
CA TYR A 120 -20.20 5.24 -14.64
C TYR A 120 -20.06 4.69 -13.21
N ARG A 121 -20.24 3.38 -13.06
CA ARG A 121 -20.13 2.65 -11.78
C ARG A 121 -19.09 1.53 -11.89
N PRO A 122 -17.78 1.86 -11.90
CA PRO A 122 -16.71 0.87 -12.08
C PRO A 122 -16.65 -0.21 -10.98
N TRP A 123 -17.30 0.03 -9.83
CA TRP A 123 -17.40 -0.89 -8.70
C TRP A 123 -18.55 -1.91 -8.79
N GLU A 124 -19.53 -1.68 -9.67
CA GLU A 124 -20.75 -2.50 -9.78
C GLU A 124 -20.49 -3.75 -10.64
N ARG A 125 -20.89 -4.92 -10.15
CA ARG A 125 -20.79 -6.21 -10.86
C ARG A 125 -22.02 -7.10 -10.74
N GLY A 126 -22.93 -6.84 -9.79
CA GLY A 126 -24.10 -7.69 -9.53
C GLY A 126 -23.77 -9.00 -8.82
N ASP A 127 -22.63 -9.07 -8.12
CA ASP A 127 -22.08 -10.29 -7.50
C ASP A 127 -22.38 -10.42 -6.00
N GLY A 128 -23.25 -9.55 -5.46
CA GLY A 128 -23.58 -9.49 -4.03
C GLY A 128 -22.55 -8.73 -3.17
N GLN A 129 -21.44 -8.25 -3.75
CA GLN A 129 -20.43 -7.46 -3.04
C GLN A 129 -20.50 -5.95 -3.35
N ASP A 130 -21.45 -5.51 -4.18
CA ASP A 130 -21.51 -4.13 -4.68
C ASP A 130 -21.62 -3.07 -3.57
N ILE A 131 -22.32 -3.35 -2.47
CA ILE A 131 -22.38 -2.44 -1.31
C ILE A 131 -20.99 -2.25 -0.69
N ARG A 132 -20.20 -3.33 -0.60
CA ARG A 132 -18.82 -3.29 -0.10
C ARG A 132 -17.92 -2.58 -1.10
N ALA A 133 -18.04 -2.90 -2.38
CA ALA A 133 -17.25 -2.30 -3.46
C ALA A 133 -17.51 -0.78 -3.55
N HIS A 134 -18.76 -0.35 -3.45
CA HIS A 134 -19.13 1.05 -3.40
C HIS A 134 -18.41 1.80 -2.27
N ARG A 135 -18.38 1.23 -1.05
CA ARG A 135 -17.64 1.84 0.08
C ARG A 135 -16.14 1.85 -0.15
N ALA A 136 -15.57 0.74 -0.62
CA ALA A 136 -14.14 0.65 -0.90
C ALA A 136 -13.67 1.69 -1.94
N PHE A 137 -14.48 1.92 -2.98
CA PHE A 137 -14.17 2.88 -4.04
C PHE A 137 -14.28 4.35 -3.60
N GLN A 138 -14.74 4.65 -2.38
CA GLN A 138 -14.65 6.02 -1.84
C GLN A 138 -13.20 6.47 -1.66
N ALA A 139 -12.26 5.53 -1.48
CA ALA A 139 -10.82 5.78 -1.43
C ALA A 139 -10.15 5.75 -2.82
N ALA A 140 -10.91 5.40 -3.87
CA ALA A 140 -10.39 5.19 -5.22
C ALA A 140 -10.62 6.39 -6.13
N LYS A 141 -9.67 6.64 -7.02
CA LYS A 141 -9.75 7.59 -8.13
C LYS A 141 -9.21 6.93 -9.39
N ILE A 142 -9.66 7.34 -10.57
CA ILE A 142 -9.26 6.69 -11.84
C ILE A 142 -8.60 7.73 -12.75
N ILE A 143 -7.44 7.39 -13.30
CA ILE A 143 -6.70 8.23 -14.25
C ILE A 143 -6.84 7.61 -15.64
N THR A 144 -7.32 8.39 -16.59
CA THR A 144 -7.50 7.99 -17.99
C THR A 144 -6.83 9.01 -18.92
N TYR A 145 -6.64 8.66 -20.18
CA TYR A 145 -6.49 9.67 -21.23
C TYR A 145 -7.75 10.55 -21.28
N LYS A 146 -7.56 11.79 -21.68
CA LYS A 146 -8.68 12.71 -21.89
C LYS A 146 -9.35 12.43 -23.22
N GLU A 147 -10.66 12.23 -23.18
CA GLU A 147 -11.47 12.10 -24.39
C GLU A 147 -11.51 13.44 -25.16
N PRO A 148 -11.25 13.46 -26.48
CA PRO A 148 -11.42 14.66 -27.28
C PRO A 148 -12.88 15.11 -27.31
N GLY A 149 -13.15 16.33 -26.83
CA GLY A 149 -14.49 16.91 -26.76
C GLY A 149 -14.88 17.78 -27.96
N ASN A 150 -14.08 17.78 -29.03
CA ASN A 150 -14.30 18.60 -30.22
C ASN A 150 -15.21 17.88 -31.23
N PRO A 151 -16.06 18.61 -32.00
CA PRO A 151 -17.05 18.02 -32.88
C PRO A 151 -16.43 17.18 -34.02
N GLU A 152 -15.23 17.55 -34.49
CA GLU A 152 -14.53 16.84 -35.56
C GLU A 152 -14.16 15.40 -35.14
N TYR A 153 -13.93 15.17 -33.84
CA TYR A 153 -13.66 13.82 -33.32
C TYR A 153 -14.91 12.92 -33.41
N LEU A 154 -16.10 13.48 -33.15
CA LEU A 154 -17.36 12.72 -33.23
C LEU A 154 -17.66 12.31 -34.68
N GLU A 155 -17.42 13.20 -35.64
CA GLU A 155 -17.56 12.90 -37.06
C GLU A 155 -16.56 11.83 -37.51
N PHE A 156 -15.29 11.95 -37.08
CA PHE A 156 -14.27 10.94 -37.33
C PHE A 156 -14.68 9.57 -36.80
N LEU A 157 -15.23 9.47 -35.58
CA LEU A 157 -15.67 8.18 -35.02
C LEU A 157 -16.79 7.54 -35.84
N GLN A 158 -17.73 8.33 -36.37
CA GLN A 158 -18.80 7.81 -37.23
C GLN A 158 -18.23 7.24 -38.52
N GLN A 159 -17.30 7.96 -39.16
CA GLN A 159 -16.62 7.51 -40.37
C GLN A 159 -15.76 6.27 -40.11
N LEU A 160 -15.00 6.25 -39.01
CA LEU A 160 -14.17 5.12 -38.59
C LEU A 160 -15.00 3.85 -38.43
N LYS A 161 -16.12 3.92 -37.69
CA LYS A 161 -17.03 2.79 -37.48
C LYS A 161 -17.61 2.26 -38.78
N HIS A 162 -18.02 3.18 -39.67
CA HIS A 162 -18.59 2.82 -40.96
C HIS A 162 -17.56 2.13 -41.85
N LEU A 163 -16.39 2.75 -42.03
CA LEU A 163 -15.32 2.25 -42.90
C LEU A 163 -14.73 0.93 -42.40
N ALA A 164 -14.53 0.80 -41.08
CA ALA A 164 -14.03 -0.43 -40.47
C ALA A 164 -14.97 -1.63 -40.74
N ARG A 165 -16.29 -1.39 -40.69
CA ARG A 165 -17.27 -2.42 -40.99
C ARG A 165 -17.30 -2.79 -42.47
N GLU A 166 -17.28 -1.80 -43.35
CA GLU A 166 -17.38 -2.03 -44.80
C GLU A 166 -16.12 -2.64 -45.41
N GLN A 167 -14.94 -2.16 -45.01
CA GLN A 167 -13.68 -2.54 -45.67
C GLN A 167 -12.90 -3.62 -44.92
N PHE A 168 -13.07 -3.70 -43.60
CA PHE A 168 -12.27 -4.59 -42.74
C PHE A 168 -13.11 -5.63 -42.01
N ASN A 169 -14.44 -5.63 -42.19
CA ASN A 169 -15.38 -6.51 -41.48
C ASN A 169 -15.17 -6.48 -39.95
N PHE A 170 -14.86 -5.29 -39.42
CA PHE A 170 -14.55 -5.08 -38.01
C PHE A 170 -15.54 -4.09 -37.37
N THR A 171 -16.09 -4.45 -36.22
CA THR A 171 -16.98 -3.57 -35.46
C THR A 171 -16.17 -2.79 -34.44
N VAL A 172 -16.08 -1.47 -34.63
CA VAL A 172 -15.41 -0.57 -33.70
C VAL A 172 -16.38 -0.18 -32.59
N GLU A 173 -16.08 -0.61 -31.37
CA GLU A 173 -16.82 -0.21 -30.16
C GLU A 173 -16.43 1.20 -29.70
N ASP A 174 -17.28 1.83 -28.90
CA ASP A 174 -16.95 3.10 -28.25
C ASP A 174 -15.92 2.91 -27.13
N GLY A 175 -14.97 3.85 -27.05
CA GLY A 175 -13.97 3.86 -26.00
C GLY A 175 -12.75 4.69 -26.36
N LEU A 176 -11.92 4.96 -25.33
CA LEU A 176 -10.71 5.76 -25.50
C LEU A 176 -9.66 5.08 -26.39
N VAL A 177 -9.77 3.78 -26.66
CA VAL A 177 -8.88 3.08 -27.61
C VAL A 177 -8.97 3.69 -29.01
N ASN A 178 -10.12 4.26 -29.39
CA ASN A 178 -10.30 4.92 -30.68
C ASN A 178 -9.43 6.18 -30.85
N THR A 179 -8.93 6.75 -29.74
CA THR A 179 -7.97 7.86 -29.80
C THR A 179 -6.66 7.46 -30.46
N ILE A 180 -6.30 6.17 -30.47
CA ILE A 180 -5.12 5.65 -31.17
C ILE A 180 -5.31 5.76 -32.68
N ALA A 181 -6.47 5.34 -33.20
CA ALA A 181 -6.78 5.47 -34.63
C ALA A 181 -6.80 6.95 -35.06
N ALA A 182 -7.37 7.83 -34.23
CA ALA A 182 -7.33 9.27 -34.46
C ALA A 182 -5.90 9.83 -34.44
N ALA A 183 -5.04 9.35 -33.53
CA ALA A 183 -3.64 9.76 -33.48
C ALA A 183 -2.85 9.33 -34.72
N PHE A 184 -3.10 8.14 -35.27
CA PHE A 184 -2.50 7.71 -36.54
C PHE A 184 -2.98 8.57 -37.72
N HIS A 185 -4.28 8.89 -37.77
CA HIS A 185 -4.82 9.81 -38.76
C HIS A 185 -4.13 11.18 -38.70
N ASP A 186 -4.07 11.78 -37.51
CA ASP A 186 -3.48 13.10 -37.30
C ASP A 186 -1.96 13.09 -37.54
N GLY A 187 -1.26 12.02 -37.16
CA GLY A 187 0.16 11.83 -37.41
C GLY A 187 0.49 11.76 -38.91
N LEU A 188 -0.35 11.10 -39.70
CA LEU A 188 -0.20 11.07 -41.15
C LEU A 188 -0.39 12.46 -41.77
N LEU A 189 -1.39 13.21 -41.33
CA LEU A 189 -1.61 14.58 -41.82
C LEU A 189 -0.46 15.53 -41.43
N LEU A 190 0.06 15.41 -40.21
CA LEU A 190 1.25 16.14 -39.77
C LEU A 190 2.46 15.81 -40.65
N TYR A 191 2.67 14.53 -40.96
CA TYR A 191 3.73 14.08 -41.88
C TYR A 191 3.55 14.68 -43.28
N VAL A 192 2.34 14.61 -43.85
CA VAL A 192 2.04 15.19 -45.18
C VAL A 192 2.36 16.69 -45.20
N GLN A 193 2.00 17.42 -44.14
CA GLN A 193 2.32 18.83 -44.03
C GLN A 193 3.84 19.07 -43.97
N ALA A 194 4.57 18.32 -43.15
CA ALA A 194 6.02 18.44 -43.03
C ALA A 194 6.75 18.11 -44.35
N VAL A 195 6.28 17.10 -45.09
CA VAL A 195 6.79 16.77 -46.43
C VAL A 195 6.52 17.91 -47.42
N THR A 196 5.30 18.44 -47.43
CA THR A 196 4.92 19.55 -48.32
C THR A 196 5.79 20.77 -48.10
N GLU A 197 6.05 21.11 -46.84
CA GLU A 197 6.96 22.20 -46.47
C GLU A 197 8.41 21.90 -46.86
N THR A 198 8.85 20.65 -46.75
CA THR A 198 10.20 20.23 -47.17
C THR A 198 10.38 20.40 -48.68
N LEU A 199 9.40 19.96 -49.47
CA LEU A 199 9.38 20.13 -50.94
C LEU A 199 9.36 21.61 -51.33
N ALA A 200 8.58 22.44 -50.64
CA ALA A 200 8.52 23.88 -50.90
C ALA A 200 9.86 24.60 -50.67
N HIS A 201 10.75 24.03 -49.86
CA HIS A 201 12.11 24.54 -49.62
C HIS A 201 13.18 23.87 -50.50
N GLY A 202 12.77 23.17 -51.56
CA GLY A 202 13.69 22.52 -52.51
C GLY A 202 14.27 21.18 -52.04
N GLY A 203 13.76 20.63 -50.93
CA GLY A 203 14.08 19.28 -50.48
C GLY A 203 13.31 18.20 -51.25
N THR A 204 13.49 16.95 -50.83
CA THR A 204 12.81 15.78 -51.39
C THR A 204 12.04 15.01 -50.32
N VAL A 205 11.15 14.11 -50.74
CA VAL A 205 10.43 13.20 -49.81
C VAL A 205 11.36 12.22 -49.08
N MET A 206 12.60 12.05 -49.54
CA MET A 206 13.60 11.17 -48.94
C MET A 206 14.41 11.88 -47.84
N ASP A 207 14.22 13.19 -47.66
CA ASP A 207 14.96 14.00 -46.68
C ASP A 207 14.37 13.78 -45.27
N GLY A 208 14.49 12.56 -44.75
CA GLY A 208 13.79 12.12 -43.53
C GLY A 208 14.08 12.97 -42.30
N GLU A 209 15.33 13.42 -42.12
CA GLU A 209 15.71 14.33 -41.02
C GLU A 209 14.99 15.68 -41.15
N ALA A 210 14.96 16.26 -42.35
CA ALA A 210 14.34 17.54 -42.62
C ALA A 210 12.82 17.50 -42.46
N VAL A 211 12.19 16.37 -42.84
CA VAL A 211 10.75 16.13 -42.61
C VAL A 211 10.48 15.99 -41.11
N THR A 212 11.24 15.14 -40.42
CA THR A 212 11.06 14.86 -38.99
C THR A 212 11.22 16.14 -38.15
N GLN A 213 12.25 16.94 -38.44
CA GLN A 213 12.50 18.20 -37.74
C GLN A 213 11.35 19.21 -37.90
N ARG A 214 10.61 19.19 -39.02
CA ARG A 214 9.42 20.03 -39.24
C ARG A 214 8.16 19.52 -38.53
N MET A 215 8.17 18.28 -38.05
CA MET A 215 7.09 17.70 -37.24
C MET A 215 7.28 18.01 -35.75
N TRP A 216 8.52 18.18 -35.29
CA TRP A 216 8.85 18.40 -33.87
C TRP A 216 8.63 19.86 -33.44
N ASN A 217 8.47 20.07 -32.13
CA ASN A 217 8.26 21.37 -31.49
C ASN A 217 7.19 22.23 -32.19
N ARG A 218 6.07 21.61 -32.52
CA ARG A 218 5.03 22.19 -33.38
C ARG A 218 3.64 21.85 -32.90
N SER A 219 2.73 22.81 -33.04
CA SER A 219 1.31 22.59 -32.85
C SER A 219 0.60 22.26 -34.17
N PHE A 220 -0.35 21.35 -34.10
CA PHE A 220 -1.19 20.92 -35.23
C PHE A 220 -2.64 20.77 -34.76
N ARG A 221 -3.59 20.90 -35.70
CA ARG A 221 -5.02 20.72 -35.42
C ARG A 221 -5.52 19.56 -36.26
N GLY A 222 -5.79 18.44 -35.59
CA GLY A 222 -6.28 17.22 -36.19
C GLY A 222 -7.73 16.91 -35.80
N VAL A 223 -8.18 15.68 -36.09
CA VAL A 223 -9.53 15.23 -35.72
C VAL A 223 -9.68 15.06 -34.21
N ALA A 224 -8.60 14.71 -33.49
CA ALA A 224 -8.59 14.66 -32.02
C ALA A 224 -8.43 16.05 -31.37
N GLY A 225 -8.57 17.13 -32.15
CA GLY A 225 -8.48 18.51 -31.69
C GLY A 225 -7.06 19.07 -31.76
N TYR A 226 -6.72 19.91 -30.79
CA TYR A 226 -5.38 20.51 -30.70
C TYR A 226 -4.36 19.46 -30.22
N LEU A 227 -3.23 19.37 -30.90
CA LEU A 227 -2.08 18.59 -30.47
C LEU A 227 -0.80 19.43 -30.56
N HIS A 228 0.16 19.11 -29.70
CA HIS A 228 1.49 19.73 -29.71
C HIS A 228 2.53 18.61 -29.64
N MET A 229 3.47 18.62 -30.58
CA MET A 229 4.67 17.80 -30.55
C MET A 229 5.75 18.60 -29.83
N ASP A 230 6.38 18.03 -28.81
CA ASP A 230 7.44 18.67 -28.07
C ASP A 230 8.78 18.70 -28.84
N SER A 231 9.82 19.25 -28.22
CA SER A 231 11.14 19.32 -28.82
C SER A 231 11.84 17.96 -29.02
N ASN A 232 11.35 16.90 -28.38
CA ASN A 232 11.85 15.53 -28.53
C ASN A 232 11.05 14.73 -29.58
N GLY A 233 10.03 15.34 -30.18
CA GLY A 233 9.17 14.69 -31.16
C GLY A 233 8.05 13.86 -30.55
N ASP A 234 7.76 14.05 -29.25
CA ASP A 234 6.71 13.34 -28.54
C ASP A 234 5.46 14.21 -28.43
N ARG A 235 4.28 13.59 -28.57
CA ARG A 235 3.01 14.32 -28.42
C ARG A 235 2.74 14.60 -26.94
N GLU A 236 2.52 15.88 -26.63
CA GLU A 236 2.01 16.27 -25.31
C GLU A 236 0.60 15.70 -25.09
N THR A 237 0.44 14.97 -24.00
CA THR A 237 -0.75 14.14 -23.76
C THR A 237 -1.60 14.68 -22.60
N ASP A 238 -2.91 14.79 -22.85
CA ASP A 238 -3.89 15.21 -21.86
C ASP A 238 -4.47 14.02 -21.08
N PHE A 239 -4.72 14.22 -19.79
CA PHE A 239 -5.30 13.20 -18.90
C PHE A 239 -6.55 13.71 -18.19
N SER A 240 -7.41 12.78 -17.78
CA SER A 240 -8.60 13.05 -16.95
C SER A 240 -8.49 12.29 -15.63
N LEU A 241 -8.81 12.98 -14.54
CA LEU A 241 -8.97 12.36 -13.23
C LEU A 241 -10.46 12.22 -12.90
N TRP A 242 -10.88 10.99 -12.67
CA TRP A 242 -12.23 10.62 -12.29
C TRP A 242 -12.33 10.38 -10.80
N ASP A 243 -13.42 10.85 -10.21
CA ASP A 243 -13.70 10.72 -8.79
C ASP A 243 -15.16 10.34 -8.55
N MET A 244 -15.42 9.68 -7.43
CA MET A 244 -16.75 9.23 -7.03
C MET A 244 -17.58 10.40 -6.52
N HIS A 245 -18.82 10.52 -7.02
CA HIS A 245 -19.81 11.40 -6.43
C HIS A 245 -20.30 10.81 -5.08
N PRO A 246 -20.25 11.58 -3.97
CA PRO A 246 -20.56 11.05 -2.63
C PRO A 246 -21.95 10.42 -2.50
N GLU A 247 -22.96 11.04 -3.11
CA GLU A 247 -24.37 10.63 -2.96
C GLU A 247 -24.78 9.49 -3.91
N THR A 248 -24.33 9.53 -5.16
CA THR A 248 -24.81 8.63 -6.22
C THR A 248 -23.87 7.45 -6.47
N GLY A 249 -22.63 7.50 -5.94
CA GLY A 249 -21.58 6.51 -6.20
C GLY A 249 -21.03 6.54 -7.63
N THR A 250 -21.45 7.51 -8.45
CA THR A 250 -21.11 7.58 -9.87
C THR A 250 -19.78 8.28 -10.07
N PHE A 251 -18.90 7.70 -10.89
CA PHE A 251 -17.62 8.32 -11.25
C PHE A 251 -17.82 9.41 -12.31
N ARG A 252 -17.13 10.54 -12.11
CA ARG A 252 -17.14 11.66 -13.06
C ARG A 252 -15.78 12.32 -13.10
N VAL A 253 -15.42 12.89 -14.25
CA VAL A 253 -14.20 13.70 -14.37
C VAL A 253 -14.29 14.92 -13.46
N VAL A 254 -13.28 15.14 -12.61
CA VAL A 254 -13.18 16.28 -11.68
C VAL A 254 -12.00 17.19 -11.98
N LEU A 255 -10.92 16.67 -12.55
CA LEU A 255 -9.76 17.44 -13.02
C LEU A 255 -9.37 16.96 -14.42
N ASN A 256 -8.93 17.88 -15.26
CA ASN A 256 -8.23 17.61 -16.51
C ASN A 256 -6.79 18.12 -16.39
N TYR A 257 -5.83 17.34 -16.86
CA TYR A 257 -4.46 17.76 -17.05
C TYR A 257 -4.24 18.09 -18.53
N ASN A 258 -3.73 19.28 -18.81
CA ASN A 258 -3.33 19.67 -20.15
C ASN A 258 -1.82 19.43 -20.31
N GLY A 259 -1.43 18.56 -21.24
CA GLY A 259 -0.04 18.16 -21.45
C GLY A 259 0.86 19.34 -21.82
N THR A 260 0.40 20.17 -22.76
CA THR A 260 1.16 21.30 -23.31
C THR A 260 1.41 22.41 -22.29
N SER A 261 0.38 22.83 -21.55
CA SER A 261 0.50 23.88 -20.52
C SER A 261 1.01 23.33 -19.18
N GLN A 262 0.97 22.01 -18.99
CA GLN A 262 1.27 21.31 -17.74
C GLN A 262 0.38 21.73 -16.55
N GLU A 263 -0.81 22.25 -16.83
CA GLU A 263 -1.76 22.73 -15.83
C GLU A 263 -2.85 21.71 -15.48
N LEU A 264 -3.27 21.72 -14.22
CA LEU A 264 -4.45 21.00 -13.74
C LEU A 264 -5.66 21.93 -13.69
N VAL A 265 -6.60 21.70 -14.61
CA VAL A 265 -7.83 22.47 -14.75
C VAL A 265 -8.98 21.72 -14.07
N ALA A 266 -9.62 22.36 -13.09
CA ALA A 266 -10.79 21.79 -12.44
C ALA A 266 -12.03 21.88 -13.33
N VAL A 267 -12.84 20.83 -13.34
CA VAL A 267 -14.14 20.86 -14.04
C VAL A 267 -15.11 21.72 -13.21
N PRO A 268 -15.74 22.76 -13.80
CA PRO A 268 -16.64 23.65 -13.07
C PRO A 268 -17.74 22.88 -12.32
N GLY A 269 -18.01 23.29 -11.08
CA GLY A 269 -19.03 22.66 -10.22
C GLY A 269 -18.65 21.27 -9.69
N ARG A 270 -17.43 20.78 -9.96
CA ARG A 270 -16.93 19.48 -9.46
C ARG A 270 -15.70 19.70 -8.59
N LYS A 271 -15.61 18.96 -7.48
CA LYS A 271 -14.49 18.99 -6.55
C LYS A 271 -14.01 17.57 -6.28
N LEU A 272 -12.74 17.43 -5.95
CA LEU A 272 -12.19 16.20 -5.40
C LEU A 272 -12.91 15.86 -4.10
N ASN A 273 -13.34 14.61 -3.98
CA ASN A 273 -13.97 14.08 -2.79
C ASN A 273 -12.92 13.38 -1.91
N TRP A 274 -12.99 13.62 -0.62
CA TRP A 274 -12.10 13.04 0.39
C TRP A 274 -12.91 12.65 1.61
N ALA A 275 -12.60 11.51 2.24
CA ALA A 275 -13.36 11.00 3.38
C ALA A 275 -13.40 12.00 4.54
N LEU A 276 -12.27 12.64 4.84
CA LEU A 276 -12.13 13.64 5.91
C LEU A 276 -12.20 15.09 5.40
N GLY A 277 -12.60 15.30 4.14
CA GLY A 277 -12.67 16.63 3.51
C GLY A 277 -11.34 17.19 2.98
N HIS A 278 -10.21 16.56 3.30
CA HIS A 278 -8.87 16.88 2.78
C HIS A 278 -8.15 15.63 2.27
N PRO A 279 -7.16 15.75 1.35
CA PRO A 279 -6.36 14.61 0.93
C PRO A 279 -5.61 13.98 2.12
N PRO A 280 -5.43 12.65 2.14
CA PRO A 280 -4.57 12.02 3.12
C PRO A 280 -3.11 12.45 2.91
N PRO A 281 -2.30 12.59 3.98
CA PRO A 281 -0.87 12.85 3.84
C PRO A 281 -0.16 11.65 3.20
N ASP A 282 0.90 11.91 2.44
CA ASP A 282 1.65 10.84 1.76
C ASP A 282 2.59 10.05 2.69
N THR A 283 2.79 10.57 3.90
CA THR A 283 3.50 9.95 5.01
C THR A 283 2.57 9.93 6.23
N PRO A 284 2.46 8.80 6.96
CA PRO A 284 1.72 8.75 8.22
C PRO A 284 2.28 9.74 9.23
N GLU A 285 1.46 10.19 10.19
CA GLU A 285 1.89 11.14 11.23
C GLU A 285 3.17 10.69 11.95
N CYS A 286 3.25 9.40 12.32
CA CYS A 286 4.38 8.82 13.03
C CYS A 286 5.48 8.25 12.11
N GLY A 287 5.38 8.47 10.79
CA GLY A 287 6.22 7.79 9.80
C GLY A 287 5.81 6.33 9.57
N PHE A 288 6.45 5.68 8.59
CA PHE A 288 6.10 4.31 8.20
C PHE A 288 6.63 3.25 9.18
N ASP A 289 7.78 3.51 9.81
CA ASP A 289 8.45 2.62 10.76
C ASP A 289 8.43 3.17 12.20
N ASN A 290 7.44 4.02 12.52
CA ASN A 290 7.31 4.72 13.81
C ASN A 290 8.56 5.52 14.19
N GLU A 291 9.18 6.15 13.20
CA GLU A 291 10.46 6.86 13.32
C GLU A 291 10.32 8.19 14.07
N ASP A 292 9.10 8.74 14.18
CA ASP A 292 8.87 9.98 14.92
C ASP A 292 9.03 9.76 16.43
N PRO A 293 10.03 10.37 17.10
CA PRO A 293 10.23 10.25 18.54
C PRO A 293 9.04 10.72 19.36
N ALA A 294 8.19 11.61 18.83
CA ALA A 294 6.98 12.09 19.53
C ALA A 294 5.89 11.02 19.61
N CYS A 295 5.82 10.11 18.63
CA CYS A 295 4.92 8.96 18.65
C CYS A 295 5.51 7.76 19.38
N ASN A 296 6.83 7.71 19.55
CA ASN A 296 7.51 6.59 20.17
C ASN A 296 7.56 6.75 21.70
N GLN A 297 6.41 6.62 22.36
CA GLN A 297 6.28 6.62 23.82
C GLN A 297 6.72 5.28 24.47
N ASP A 298 7.06 4.28 23.66
CA ASP A 298 7.26 2.87 24.07
C ASP A 298 8.73 2.47 24.28
N HIS A 299 9.63 3.42 24.48
CA HIS A 299 10.90 3.08 25.12
C HIS A 299 10.73 3.15 26.63
N PHE A 300 10.62 1.98 27.29
CA PHE A 300 10.87 1.87 28.73
C PHE A 300 12.10 2.72 29.05
N SER A 301 11.96 3.66 29.98
CA SER A 301 13.07 4.53 30.33
C SER A 301 14.26 3.65 30.70
N THR A 302 15.49 4.01 30.32
CA THR A 302 16.69 3.25 30.69
C THR A 302 16.73 2.94 32.19
N LEU A 303 16.10 3.82 32.99
CA LEU A 303 15.90 3.70 34.43
C LEU A 303 14.92 2.57 34.83
N GLU A 304 13.84 2.35 34.07
CA GLU A 304 12.89 1.25 34.28
C GLU A 304 13.50 -0.10 33.92
N VAL A 305 14.27 -0.16 32.83
CA VAL A 305 15.01 -1.37 32.44
C VAL A 305 16.08 -1.71 33.50
N LEU A 306 16.83 -0.71 33.98
CA LEU A 306 17.79 -0.87 35.07
C LEU A 306 17.12 -1.31 36.38
N ALA A 307 15.95 -0.77 36.71
CA ALA A 307 15.20 -1.17 37.90
C ALA A 307 14.69 -2.62 37.80
N LEU A 308 14.20 -3.04 36.64
CA LEU A 308 13.74 -4.40 36.40
C LEU A 308 14.89 -5.41 36.52
N VAL A 309 16.01 -5.15 35.84
CA VAL A 309 17.21 -6.02 35.89
C VAL A 309 17.81 -6.04 37.30
N GLY A 310 17.85 -4.90 37.98
CA GLY A 310 18.32 -4.78 39.35
C GLY A 310 17.45 -5.59 40.33
N SER A 311 16.12 -5.48 40.21
CA SER A 311 15.19 -6.23 41.08
C SER A 311 15.27 -7.74 40.87
N LEU A 312 15.38 -8.21 39.62
CA LEU A 312 15.56 -9.62 39.29
C LEU A 312 16.88 -10.17 39.81
N SER A 313 17.96 -9.38 39.73
CA SER A 313 19.27 -9.74 40.28
C SER A 313 19.25 -9.81 41.80
N LEU A 314 18.53 -8.91 42.46
CA LEU A 314 18.42 -8.93 43.93
C LEU A 314 17.61 -10.14 44.41
N LEU A 315 16.53 -10.48 43.70
CA LEU A 315 15.72 -11.67 43.97
C LEU A 315 16.52 -12.97 43.78
N SER A 316 17.34 -13.06 42.73
CA SER A 316 18.18 -14.23 42.50
C SER A 316 19.24 -14.39 43.60
N ILE A 317 19.84 -13.30 44.08
CA ILE A 317 20.78 -13.34 45.21
C ILE A 317 20.07 -13.79 46.49
N LEU A 318 18.91 -13.22 46.81
CA LEU A 318 18.15 -13.57 48.02
C LEU A 318 17.73 -15.04 48.03
N THR A 319 17.24 -15.56 46.89
CA THR A 319 16.86 -16.97 46.77
C THR A 319 18.08 -17.88 46.95
N VAL A 320 19.21 -17.60 46.29
CA VAL A 320 20.45 -18.38 46.48
C VAL A 320 20.94 -18.34 47.92
N SER A 321 20.96 -17.16 48.55
CA SER A 321 21.34 -17.03 49.97
C SER A 321 20.42 -17.82 50.90
N PHE A 322 19.10 -17.83 50.63
CA PHE A 322 18.14 -18.64 51.39
C PHE A 322 18.42 -20.14 51.25
N PHE A 323 18.69 -20.62 50.03
CA PHE A 323 19.06 -22.02 49.80
C PHE A 323 20.36 -22.41 50.51
N ILE A 324 21.38 -21.54 50.49
CA ILE A 324 22.64 -21.75 51.21
C ILE A 324 22.39 -21.80 52.73
N TYR A 325 21.62 -20.85 53.27
CA TYR A 325 21.27 -20.84 54.69
C TYR A 325 20.54 -22.12 55.11
N ARG A 326 19.55 -22.55 54.33
CA ARG A 326 18.81 -23.79 54.58
C ARG A 326 19.74 -25.01 54.55
N LYS A 327 20.65 -25.07 53.59
CA LYS A 327 21.67 -26.13 53.50
C LYS A 327 22.58 -26.15 54.72
N MET A 328 23.11 -24.99 55.14
CA MET A 328 23.96 -24.89 56.33
C MET A 328 23.22 -25.30 57.61
N GLN A 329 21.94 -24.95 57.73
CA GLN A 329 21.14 -25.33 58.89
C GLN A 329 20.92 -26.85 58.93
N LEU A 330 20.62 -27.47 57.78
CA LEU A 330 20.54 -28.92 57.64
C LEU A 330 21.87 -29.61 57.99
N GLU A 331 23.00 -29.10 57.50
CA GLU A 331 24.32 -29.65 57.83
C GLU A 331 24.64 -29.50 59.33
N LYS A 332 24.24 -28.41 59.98
CA LYS A 332 24.37 -28.22 61.43
C LYS A 332 23.52 -29.22 62.23
N GLU A 333 22.30 -29.50 61.78
CA GLU A 333 21.43 -30.49 62.42
C GLU A 333 21.95 -31.92 62.22
N LEU A 334 22.49 -32.24 61.04
CA LEU A 334 23.07 -33.55 60.73
C LEU A 334 24.40 -33.80 61.47
N ALA A 335 25.20 -32.74 61.65
CA ALA A 335 26.41 -32.77 62.48
C ALA A 335 26.13 -32.74 63.98
N SER A 336 24.86 -32.66 64.39
CA SER A 336 24.51 -32.80 65.80
C SER A 336 24.72 -34.27 66.23
N GLU A 337 25.77 -34.51 67.00
CA GLU A 337 26.14 -35.83 67.51
C GLU A 337 25.21 -36.31 68.65
N LEU A 338 23.93 -35.89 68.66
CA LEU A 338 22.93 -36.22 69.68
C LEU A 338 22.57 -37.72 69.70
N TRP A 339 22.85 -38.44 68.62
CA TRP A 339 22.64 -39.90 68.50
C TRP A 339 23.87 -40.71 68.95
N ARG A 340 24.98 -40.06 69.27
CA ARG A 340 26.24 -40.72 69.62
C ARG A 340 26.23 -41.09 71.11
N VAL A 341 25.76 -42.29 71.40
CA VAL A 341 25.79 -42.86 72.75
C VAL A 341 27.24 -43.17 73.13
N ARG A 342 27.75 -42.58 74.21
CA ARG A 342 29.09 -42.92 74.72
C ARG A 342 29.04 -44.32 75.30
N TRP A 343 30.12 -45.09 75.09
CA TRP A 343 30.20 -46.47 75.58
C TRP A 343 30.03 -46.57 77.12
N GLU A 344 30.41 -45.50 77.83
CA GLU A 344 30.23 -45.33 79.28
C GLU A 344 28.76 -45.39 79.74
N ASP A 345 27.81 -45.05 78.86
CA ASP A 345 26.37 -44.99 79.15
C ASP A 345 25.64 -46.29 78.79
N VAL A 346 26.33 -47.26 78.17
CA VAL A 346 25.76 -48.55 77.78
C VAL A 346 25.94 -49.55 78.93
N GLN A 347 24.94 -49.65 79.80
CA GLN A 347 24.90 -50.71 80.82
C GLN A 347 24.29 -51.99 80.25
N PRO A 348 25.01 -53.13 80.21
CA PRO A 348 24.40 -54.41 79.91
C PRO A 348 23.44 -54.78 81.04
N GLY A 349 22.15 -54.90 80.72
CA GLY A 349 21.13 -55.31 81.68
C GLY A 349 21.44 -56.71 82.23
N GLY A 350 21.89 -56.78 83.48
CA GLY A 350 22.08 -58.03 84.20
C GLY A 350 20.73 -58.72 84.45
N LEU A 351 20.61 -59.96 83.97
CA LEU A 351 19.58 -60.91 84.38
C LEU A 351 19.71 -61.17 85.89
N ASP A 352 18.94 -60.42 86.69
CA ASP A 352 18.29 -60.84 87.93
C ASP A 352 18.02 -59.61 88.80
N ARG A 353 16.76 -59.16 88.78
CA ARG A 353 15.99 -58.71 89.95
C ARG A 353 14.67 -58.07 89.52
N ASN A 354 13.60 -58.79 89.80
CA ASN A 354 12.31 -58.32 90.31
C ASN A 354 11.77 -57.00 89.73
N LEU A 355 10.78 -57.15 88.86
CA LEU A 355 9.69 -56.19 88.61
C LEU A 355 9.20 -55.56 89.91
N ARG A 356 9.61 -54.32 90.20
CA ARG A 356 8.81 -53.34 90.96
C ARG A 356 9.08 -51.92 90.49
N SER A 357 8.02 -51.35 89.90
CA SER A 357 7.61 -49.94 89.89
C SER A 357 8.52 -48.94 90.60
N ALA A 358 9.04 -47.99 89.81
CA ALA A 358 9.25 -46.62 90.27
C ALA A 358 9.03 -45.69 89.07
N GLY A 359 7.85 -45.08 89.02
CA GLY A 359 7.64 -43.92 88.15
C GLY A 359 8.55 -42.78 88.61
N SER A 360 9.29 -42.18 87.69
CA SER A 360 9.92 -40.88 87.91
C SER A 360 9.24 -39.84 87.03
N ARG A 361 8.57 -38.95 87.72
CA ARG A 361 7.90 -37.75 87.27
C ARG A 361 8.93 -36.61 87.37
N LEU A 362 8.87 -35.66 86.42
CA LEU A 362 9.40 -34.28 86.51
C LEU A 362 10.94 -34.19 86.41
N THR A 363 11.57 -33.28 85.67
CA THR A 363 11.31 -31.86 85.29
C THR A 363 12.49 -31.46 84.38
N LEU A 364 12.58 -30.41 83.56
CA LEU A 364 11.72 -29.32 83.08
C LEU A 364 12.66 -28.39 82.27
N SER A 365 12.08 -27.65 81.31
CA SER A 365 12.62 -26.44 80.66
C SER A 365 13.56 -26.59 79.46
N GLY A 366 12.96 -26.41 78.27
CA GLY A 366 13.67 -26.24 77.00
C GLY A 366 12.73 -25.83 75.87
N ARG A 367 11.95 -24.75 76.10
CA ARG A 367 11.28 -23.87 75.13
C ARG A 367 11.47 -24.20 73.63
N GLY A 368 10.35 -24.40 72.93
CA GLY A 368 10.21 -23.92 71.54
C GLY A 368 10.24 -24.95 70.41
N SER A 369 9.62 -26.11 70.61
CA SER A 369 9.27 -27.01 69.49
C SER A 369 8.03 -26.44 68.75
N ASN A 370 8.27 -25.73 67.66
CA ASN A 370 7.25 -25.49 66.62
C ASN A 370 7.49 -26.51 65.50
N TYR A 371 7.08 -27.77 65.73
CA TYR A 371 6.76 -28.67 64.64
C TYR A 371 5.40 -28.27 64.06
N GLY A 372 5.46 -27.39 63.05
CA GLY A 372 4.37 -27.24 62.10
C GLY A 372 4.31 -28.47 61.21
N SER A 373 3.25 -29.26 61.40
CA SER A 373 2.82 -30.36 60.55
C SER A 373 2.74 -29.94 59.09
N LEU A 374 3.39 -30.70 58.20
CA LEU A 374 3.10 -30.72 56.77
C LEU A 374 1.93 -31.67 56.52
N LEU A 375 0.74 -31.09 56.34
CA LEU A 375 -0.30 -31.57 55.44
C LEU A 375 -0.65 -30.43 54.50
#